data_AF-A0A969RFS9-F1
#
_entry.id   AF-A0A969RFS9-F1
#
_cell.length_a   1.000
_cell.length_b   1.000
_cell.length_c   1.000
_cell.angle_alpha   90.00
_cell.angle_beta   90.00
_cell.angle_gamma   90.00
#
_symmetry.space_group_name_H-M   'P 1'
#
loop_
_entity.id
_entity.type
_entity.pdbx_description
1 polymer ?
#
loop_
_entity_poly.entity_id
_entity_poly.type
_entity_poly.pdbx_seq_one_letter_code
_entity_poly.pdbx_strand_id
1 'polypeptide(L)'
;MEPLIRHLKAHNFDQAILVPTGYLSLLPLHAAWTEDSSTSTGQHYAFDDIHFTYAPNARSLTAAQTIATCTQADSILAIDNPTQDLPNSGQEVQAAIAHFPQHQVAHSSRQHSPRCRTPPLRSLWT
;
A
#
# COMPACT_ATOMS: atom_id res chain seq x y z
N MET A 1 14.09 17.47 0.60
CA MET A 1 14.33 16.26 1.41
C MET A 1 15.81 16.04 1.73
N GLU A 2 16.73 16.59 0.93
CA GLU A 2 18.19 16.43 1.10
C GLU A 2 18.73 16.56 2.54
N PRO A 3 18.38 17.60 3.35
CA PRO A 3 18.98 17.72 4.68
C PRO A 3 18.60 16.57 5.61
N LEU A 4 17.36 16.05 5.49
CA LEU A 4 16.88 14.92 6.26
C LEU A 4 17.59 13.63 5.85
N ILE A 5 17.71 13.38 4.54
CA ILE A 5 18.39 12.18 4.02
C ILE A 5 19.85 12.16 4.47
N ARG A 6 20.56 13.29 4.33
CA ARG A 6 21.94 13.42 4.79
C ARG A 6 22.06 13.12 6.29
N HIS A 7 21.13 13.61 7.10
CA HIS A 7 21.10 13.34 8.54
C HIS A 7 20.89 11.85 8.84
N LEU A 8 19.90 11.21 8.20
CA LEU A 8 19.63 9.77 8.40
C LEU A 8 20.83 8.90 7.99
N LYS A 9 21.45 9.19 6.84
CA LYS A 9 22.65 8.47 6.37
C LYS A 9 23.84 8.67 7.29
N ALA A 10 24.07 9.88 7.78
CA ALA A 10 25.15 10.16 8.74
C ALA A 10 24.99 9.36 10.05
N HIS A 11 23.77 8.94 10.38
CA HIS A 11 23.47 8.09 11.53
C HIS A 11 23.26 6.61 11.18
N ASN A 12 23.55 6.19 9.94
CA ASN A 12 23.38 4.82 9.44
C ASN A 12 21.96 4.27 9.58
N PHE A 13 20.96 5.12 9.36
CA PHE A 13 19.59 4.67 9.18
C PHE A 13 19.32 4.45 7.70
N ASP A 14 18.83 3.25 7.35
CA ASP A 14 18.45 2.90 5.97
C ASP A 14 16.92 2.91 5.77
N GLN A 15 16.15 3.12 6.85
CA GLN A 15 14.69 3.09 6.84
C GLN A 15 14.13 4.21 7.73
N ALA A 16 13.01 4.79 7.31
CA ALA A 16 12.29 5.78 8.10
C ALA A 16 10.79 5.71 7.84
N ILE A 17 10.00 5.99 8.89
CA ILE A 17 8.55 6.05 8.82
C ILE A 17 8.10 7.49 8.97
N LEU A 18 7.46 8.01 7.92
CA LEU A 18 6.95 9.37 7.89
C LEU A 18 5.55 9.42 8.50
N VAL A 19 5.33 10.36 9.42
CA VAL A 19 4.01 10.73 9.94
C VAL A 19 3.68 12.14 9.44
N PRO A 20 3.21 12.28 8.19
CA PRO A 20 2.96 13.59 7.61
C PRO A 20 1.69 14.21 8.20
N THR A 21 1.73 15.52 8.44
CA THR A 21 0.59 16.28 8.96
C THR A 21 0.25 17.45 8.04
N GLY A 22 -1.04 17.73 7.87
CA GLY A 22 -1.51 18.85 7.05
C GLY A 22 -1.10 18.72 5.58
N TYR A 23 -0.63 19.81 4.98
CA TYR A 23 -0.27 19.84 3.56
C TYR A 23 0.90 18.91 3.18
N LEU A 24 1.75 18.54 4.15
CA LEU A 24 2.84 17.58 3.89
C LEU A 24 2.32 16.21 3.47
N SER A 25 1.08 15.85 3.84
CA SER A 25 0.44 14.60 3.44
C SER A 25 0.04 14.58 1.96
N LEU A 26 0.07 15.72 1.27
CA LEU A 26 -0.21 15.83 -0.16
C LEU A 26 1.04 15.70 -1.03
N LEU A 27 2.23 15.78 -0.42
CA LEU A 27 3.49 15.75 -1.15
C LEU A 27 4.04 14.32 -1.20
N PRO A 28 4.54 13.86 -2.36
CA PRO A 28 5.21 12.57 -2.47
C PRO A 28 6.63 12.66 -1.88
N LEU A 29 6.74 12.87 -0.57
CA LEU A 29 8.02 13.15 0.11
C LEU A 29 9.07 12.06 -0.11
N HIS A 30 8.65 10.79 -0.18
CA HIS A 30 9.52 9.65 -0.50
C HIS A 30 10.11 9.72 -1.92
N ALA A 31 9.43 10.39 -2.85
CA ALA A 31 9.87 10.58 -4.23
C ALA A 31 10.41 11.99 -4.50
N ALA A 32 10.72 12.76 -3.45
CA ALA A 32 11.44 14.01 -3.62
C ALA A 32 12.86 13.72 -4.12
N TRP A 33 13.36 14.54 -5.04
CA TRP A 33 14.69 14.36 -5.63
C TRP A 33 15.53 15.63 -5.51
N THR A 34 16.83 15.45 -5.72
CA THR A 34 17.79 16.54 -5.93
C THR A 34 18.53 16.35 -7.25
N GLU A 35 19.03 17.44 -7.82
CA GLU A 35 19.86 17.37 -9.02
C GLU A 35 21.14 16.57 -8.73
N ASP A 36 21.44 15.61 -9.59
CA ASP A 36 22.66 14.83 -9.54
C ASP A 36 23.09 14.46 -10.96
N SER A 37 24.15 15.11 -11.44
CA SER A 37 24.69 14.89 -12.79
C SER A 37 25.32 13.50 -12.98
N SER A 38 25.51 12.72 -11.91
CA SER A 38 26.07 11.37 -11.99
C SER A 38 25.02 10.30 -12.34
N THR A 39 23.73 10.60 -12.16
CA THR A 39 22.65 9.68 -12.52
C THR A 39 22.22 9.88 -13.98
N SER A 40 21.71 8.82 -14.62
CA SER A 40 21.26 8.87 -16.03
C SER A 40 20.08 9.81 -16.25
N THR A 41 19.30 10.09 -15.21
CA THR A 41 18.13 10.98 -15.24
C THR A 41 18.45 12.40 -14.78
N GLY A 42 19.66 12.66 -14.27
CA GLY A 42 20.02 13.93 -13.63
C GLY A 42 19.35 14.14 -12.27
N GLN A 43 18.66 13.14 -11.74
CA GLN A 43 17.87 13.19 -10.51
C GLN A 43 18.31 12.06 -9.57
N HIS A 44 18.43 12.39 -8.29
CA HIS A 44 18.66 11.41 -7.23
C HIS A 44 17.49 11.44 -6.27
N TYR A 45 16.75 10.34 -6.17
CA TYR A 45 15.51 10.28 -5.40
C TYR A 45 15.75 9.92 -3.94
N ALA A 46 14.91 10.44 -3.05
CA ALA A 46 14.99 10.15 -1.63
C ALA A 46 14.84 8.65 -1.30
N PHE A 47 14.02 7.92 -2.07
CA PHE A 47 13.84 6.47 -1.91
C PHE A 47 15.03 5.63 -2.38
N ASP A 48 15.94 6.20 -3.19
CA ASP A 48 17.17 5.50 -3.61
C ASP A 48 18.12 5.29 -2.42
N ASP A 49 18.07 6.21 -1.44
CA ASP A 49 18.92 6.23 -0.26
C ASP A 49 18.27 5.61 0.98
N ILE A 50 16.98 5.89 1.21
CA ILE A 50 16.28 5.52 2.44
C ILE A 50 14.94 4.88 2.08
N HIS A 51 14.65 3.72 2.64
CA HIS A 51 13.34 3.10 2.52
C HIS A 51 12.31 3.86 3.38
N PHE A 52 11.53 4.71 2.74
CA PHE A 52 10.46 5.45 3.38
C PHE A 52 9.12 4.71 3.35
N THR A 53 8.48 4.59 4.51
CA THR A 53 7.07 4.19 4.62
C THR A 53 6.27 5.27 5.34
N TYR A 54 4.94 5.14 5.35
CA TYR A 54 4.05 6.13 5.94
C TYR A 54 3.19 5.52 7.03
N ALA A 55 2.95 6.31 8.08
CA ALA A 55 1.94 6.01 9.08
C ALA A 55 1.07 7.26 9.33
N PRO A 56 -0.24 7.11 9.59
CA PRO A 56 -1.12 8.26 9.79
C PRO A 56 -0.87 8.94 11.15
N ASN A 57 -0.38 8.20 12.16
CA ASN A 57 -0.01 8.70 13.48
C ASN A 57 0.77 7.61 14.25
N ALA A 58 1.36 7.98 15.40
CA ALA A 58 2.13 7.07 16.24
C ALA A 58 1.32 5.90 16.82
N ARG A 59 0.04 6.10 17.14
CA ARG A 59 -0.83 5.05 17.69
C ARG A 59 -1.08 3.95 16.65
N SER A 60 -1.44 4.33 15.43
CA SER A 60 -1.64 3.40 14.32
C SER A 60 -0.34 2.68 13.95
N LEU A 61 0.80 3.37 13.97
CA LEU A 61 2.11 2.75 13.75
C LEU A 61 2.41 1.67 14.79
N THR A 62 2.25 2.00 16.08
CA THR A 62 2.50 1.06 17.18
C THR A 62 1.60 -0.17 17.07
N ALA A 63 0.30 0.03 16.79
CA ALA A 63 -0.64 -1.07 16.62
C ALA A 63 -0.27 -1.97 15.43
N ALA A 64 0.11 -1.38 14.29
CA ALA A 64 0.52 -2.13 13.11
C ALA A 64 1.81 -2.94 13.34
N GLN A 65 2.79 -2.36 14.04
CA GLN A 65 4.04 -3.04 14.40
C GLN A 65 3.81 -4.25 15.32
N THR A 66 2.92 -4.12 16.30
CA THR A 66 2.53 -5.25 17.16
C THR A 66 1.93 -6.38 16.35
N ILE A 67 0.99 -6.07 15.43
CA ILE A 67 0.37 -7.08 14.57
C ILE A 67 1.41 -7.74 13.67
N ALA A 68 2.26 -6.94 13.00
CA ALA A 68 3.29 -7.43 12.10
C ALA A 68 4.28 -8.39 12.79
N THR A 69 4.64 -8.10 14.05
CA THR A 69 5.56 -8.97 14.82
C THR A 69 4.94 -10.34 15.14
N CYS A 70 3.61 -10.42 15.21
CA CYS A 70 2.89 -11.66 15.54
C CYS A 70 2.31 -12.37 14.30
N THR A 71 2.50 -11.83 13.09
CA THR A 71 1.87 -12.35 11.87
C THR A 71 2.92 -12.96 10.96
N GLN A 72 2.74 -14.23 10.59
CA GLN A 72 3.59 -14.87 9.57
C GLN A 72 3.07 -14.52 8.18
N ALA A 73 3.97 -14.26 7.24
CA ALA A 73 3.64 -13.94 5.85
C ALA A 73 3.62 -15.20 4.98
N ASP A 74 2.90 -16.23 5.42
CA ASP A 74 2.81 -17.55 4.76
C ASP A 74 1.55 -17.70 3.88
N SER A 75 0.64 -16.73 3.95
CA SER A 75 -0.59 -16.71 3.19
C SER A 75 -0.89 -15.37 2.51
N ILE A 76 -1.58 -15.42 1.38
CA ILE A 76 -2.06 -14.23 0.65
C ILE A 76 -3.50 -14.41 0.15
N LEU A 77 -4.27 -13.32 0.19
CA LEU A 77 -5.51 -13.17 -0.55
C LEU A 77 -5.28 -12.18 -1.70
N ALA A 78 -5.32 -12.67 -2.93
CA ALA A 78 -5.22 -11.83 -4.12
C ALA A 78 -6.61 -11.54 -4.67
N ILE A 79 -6.92 -10.26 -4.86
CA ILE A 79 -8.14 -9.82 -5.57
C ILE A 79 -7.71 -9.44 -6.98
N ASP A 80 -8.05 -10.30 -7.95
CA ASP A 80 -7.59 -10.14 -9.33
C ASP A 80 -8.61 -9.37 -10.16
N ASN A 81 -8.20 -8.16 -10.58
CA ASN A 81 -8.83 -7.32 -11.59
C ASN A 81 -10.38 -7.33 -11.54
N PRO A 82 -10.98 -6.81 -10.46
CA PRO A 82 -12.42 -6.92 -10.23
C PRO A 82 -13.25 -6.22 -11.32
N THR A 83 -12.68 -5.22 -11.99
CA THR A 83 -13.28 -4.44 -13.08
C THR A 83 -12.99 -5.00 -14.48
N GLN A 84 -12.07 -5.96 -14.59
CA GLN A 84 -11.67 -6.64 -15.83
C GLN A 84 -11.02 -5.71 -16.88
N ASP A 85 -10.38 -4.62 -16.46
CA ASP A 85 -9.77 -3.60 -17.32
C ASP A 85 -8.23 -3.56 -17.23
N LEU A 86 -7.63 -4.39 -16.37
CA LEU A 86 -6.17 -4.56 -16.26
C LEU A 86 -5.67 -5.80 -17.05
N PRO A 87 -5.14 -5.66 -18.28
CA PRO A 87 -4.86 -6.79 -19.16
C PRO A 87 -3.77 -7.76 -18.65
N ASN A 88 -2.84 -7.27 -17.82
CA ASN A 88 -1.70 -8.07 -17.33
C ASN A 88 -1.86 -8.53 -15.88
N SER A 89 -2.94 -8.12 -15.21
CA SER A 89 -3.24 -8.45 -13.80
C SER A 89 -3.13 -9.94 -13.47
N GLY A 90 -3.64 -10.81 -14.35
CA GLY A 90 -3.54 -12.25 -14.16
C GLY A 90 -2.09 -12.74 -14.04
N GLN A 91 -1.16 -12.22 -14.85
CA GLN A 91 0.25 -12.61 -14.77
C GLN A 91 0.91 -12.10 -13.47
N GLU A 92 0.59 -10.87 -13.09
CA GLU A 92 1.09 -10.26 -11.84
C GLU A 92 0.61 -11.03 -10.60
N VAL A 93 -0.67 -11.41 -10.58
CA VAL A 93 -1.26 -12.21 -9.49
C VAL A 93 -0.61 -13.60 -9.43
N GLN A 94 -0.44 -14.28 -10.56
CA GLN A 94 0.23 -15.58 -10.59
C GLN A 94 1.66 -15.50 -10.06
N ALA A 95 2.41 -14.45 -10.43
CA ALA A 95 3.76 -14.22 -9.92
C ALA A 95 3.75 -13.98 -8.39
N ALA A 96 2.80 -13.22 -7.87
CA ALA A 96 2.69 -12.97 -6.44
C ALA A 96 2.34 -14.25 -5.64
N ILE A 97 1.28 -14.97 -6.02
CA ILE A 97 0.82 -16.14 -5.25
C ILE A 97 1.81 -17.30 -5.24
N ALA A 98 2.70 -17.39 -6.24
CA ALA A 98 3.75 -18.41 -6.28
C ALA A 98 4.74 -18.32 -5.10
N HIS A 99 4.83 -17.17 -4.42
CA HIS A 99 5.68 -16.97 -3.25
C HIS A 99 5.01 -17.39 -1.92
N PHE A 100 3.70 -17.66 -1.94
CA PHE A 100 2.93 -17.96 -0.72
C PHE A 100 2.44 -19.41 -0.75
N PRO A 101 2.85 -20.24 0.23
CA PRO A 101 2.38 -21.63 0.34
C PRO A 101 0.85 -21.75 0.38
N GLN A 102 0.19 -20.80 1.03
CA GLN A 102 -1.27 -20.72 1.11
C GLN A 102 -1.75 -19.50 0.33
N HIS A 103 -2.62 -19.69 -0.65
CA HIS A 103 -3.15 -18.56 -1.40
C HIS A 103 -4.62 -18.76 -1.78
N GLN A 104 -5.33 -17.64 -1.83
CA GLN A 104 -6.70 -17.57 -2.35
C GLN A 104 -6.75 -16.47 -3.39
N VAL A 105 -7.39 -16.75 -4.53
CA VAL A 105 -7.60 -15.75 -5.59
C VAL A 105 -9.10 -15.53 -5.73
N ALA A 106 -9.52 -14.28 -5.54
CA ALA A 106 -10.89 -13.85 -5.75
C ALA A 106 -10.99 -13.13 -7.10
N HIS A 107 -11.86 -13.62 -7.97
CA HIS A 107 -12.22 -12.95 -9.22
C HIS A 107 -13.65 -12.43 -9.10
N SER A 108 -13.94 -11.30 -9.75
CA SER A 108 -15.32 -10.83 -9.86
C SER A 108 -16.15 -11.79 -10.71
N SER A 109 -16.96 -12.62 -10.05
CA SER A 109 -18.04 -13.31 -10.75
C SER A 109 -19.09 -12.25 -11.09
N ARG A 110 -19.20 -11.84 -12.36
CA ARG A 110 -20.45 -11.25 -12.85
C ARG A 110 -21.53 -12.34 -12.90
N GLN A 111 -21.86 -12.97 -11.77
CA GLN A 111 -23.18 -13.54 -11.61
C GLN A 111 -24.09 -12.37 -11.25
N HIS A 112 -24.89 -11.97 -12.23
CA HIS A 112 -25.99 -11.04 -12.03
C HIS A 112 -26.98 -11.69 -11.05
N SER A 113 -26.74 -11.60 -9.74
CA SER A 113 -27.73 -12.01 -8.75
C SER A 113 -28.97 -11.13 -8.96
N PRO A 114 -30.16 -11.72 -9.23
CA PRO A 114 -31.38 -10.93 -9.30
C PRO A 114 -31.54 -10.25 -7.94
N ARG A 115 -31.59 -8.91 -7.94
CA ARG A 115 -31.75 -8.09 -6.74
C ARG A 115 -32.78 -8.74 -5.82
N CYS A 116 -32.37 -9.11 -4.61
CA CYS A 116 -33.32 -9.42 -3.53
C CYS A 116 -34.28 -8.22 -3.44
N ARG A 117 -35.52 -8.41 -3.90
CA ARG A 117 -36.59 -7.44 -3.69
C ARG A 117 -36.86 -7.43 -2.19
N THR A 118 -36.45 -6.37 -1.51
CA THR A 118 -36.95 -6.07 -0.17
C THR A 118 -38.48 -5.99 -0.23
N PRO A 119 -39.22 -6.78 0.58
CA PRO A 119 -40.66 -6.63 0.66
C PRO A 119 -41.00 -5.26 1.27
N PRO A 120 -42.12 -4.62 0.86
CA PRO A 120 -42.49 -3.32 1.39
C PRO A 120 -42.79 -3.42 2.88
N LEU A 121 -42.21 -2.50 3.66
CA LEU A 121 -42.53 -2.27 5.07
C LEU A 121 -44.03 -1.99 5.19
N ARG A 122 -44.78 -2.92 5.79
CA ARG A 122 -46.14 -2.63 6.29
C ARG A 122 -45.99 -1.67 7.47
N SER A 123 -46.57 -0.48 7.34
CA SER A 123 -46.69 0.49 8.43
C SER A 123 -47.60 -0.08 9.52
N LEU A 124 -47.01 -0.42 10.66
CA LEU A 124 -47.71 -0.70 11.90
C LEU A 124 -47.69 0.58 12.74
N TRP A 125 -48.73 1.40 12.56
CA TRP A 125 -49.13 2.42 13.53
C TRP A 125 -50.65 2.32 13.66
N THR A 126 -51.08 1.73 14.78
CA THR A 126 -52.37 1.95 15.44
C THR A 126 -52.07 2.06 16.91
#